data_AF-W3Y1P8-F1
#
_entry.id   AF-W3Y1P8-F1
#
_cell.length_a   1.000
_cell.length_b   1.000
_cell.length_c   1.000
_cell.angle_alpha   90.00
_cell.angle_beta   90.00
_cell.angle_gamma   90.00
#
_symmetry.space_group_name_H-M   'P 1'
#
loop_
_entity.id
_entity.type
_entity.pdbx_description
1 polymer ?
#
loop_
_entity_poly.entity_id
_entity_poly.type
_entity_poly.pdbx_seq_one_letter_code
_entity_poly.pdbx_strand_id
1 'polypeptide(L)'
;MSNLNRKERRAQRSESNIMGTILRLFFGLSFIGLAVVLFGEFDINYSFSIFTADILVSLLYVLLNKSRINTSLAVHTNVRVIIAFLIMLITMFFYAFALWRADQFSTPMQVTLFIGGAIVYTAVYNSTKTIFTDRD
;
A
#
# COMPACT_ATOMS: atom_id res chain seq x y z
N MET A 1 -40.31 5.31 -3.99
CA MET A 1 -39.18 4.42 -4.33
C MET A 1 -37.78 5.10 -4.27
N SER A 2 -37.62 6.34 -3.80
CA SER A 2 -36.32 7.07 -3.80
C SER A 2 -35.42 6.83 -2.58
N ASN A 3 -35.96 6.38 -1.43
CA ASN A 3 -35.19 6.23 -0.19
C ASN A 3 -34.42 4.89 -0.07
N LEU A 4 -34.85 3.85 -0.80
CA LEU A 4 -34.15 2.56 -0.87
C LEU A 4 -32.77 2.71 -1.51
N ASN A 5 -32.70 3.39 -2.65
CA ASN A 5 -31.45 3.67 -3.38
C ASN A 5 -30.48 4.54 -2.55
N ARG A 6 -30.98 5.42 -1.67
CA ARG A 6 -30.13 6.21 -0.75
C ARG A 6 -29.57 5.37 0.40
N LYS A 7 -30.33 4.42 0.94
CA LYS A 7 -29.86 3.48 1.97
C LYS A 7 -28.86 2.49 1.39
N GLU A 8 -29.12 1.94 0.21
CA GLU A 8 -28.21 1.04 -0.50
C GLU A 8 -26.89 1.74 -0.84
N ARG A 9 -26.93 2.96 -1.39
CA ARG A 9 -25.70 3.75 -1.61
C ARG A 9 -24.95 4.07 -0.32
N ARG A 10 -25.63 4.27 0.81
CA ARG A 10 -24.99 4.48 2.11
C ARG A 10 -24.36 3.20 2.65
N ALA A 11 -25.04 2.05 2.53
CA ALA A 11 -24.51 0.76 2.93
C ALA A 11 -23.30 0.35 2.09
N GLN A 12 -23.37 0.55 0.77
CA GLN A 12 -22.26 0.28 -0.14
C GLN A 12 -21.07 1.23 0.06
N ARG A 13 -21.33 2.47 0.53
CA ARG A 13 -20.29 3.43 0.94
C ARG A 13 -19.68 3.07 2.29
N SER A 14 -20.48 2.60 3.26
CA SER A 14 -19.95 2.13 4.55
C SER A 14 -19.11 0.87 4.37
N GLU A 15 -19.54 -0.07 3.53
CA GLU A 15 -18.79 -1.29 3.21
C GLU A 15 -17.46 -0.97 2.51
N SER A 16 -17.48 -0.05 1.54
CA SER A 16 -16.25 0.45 0.91
C SER A 16 -15.31 1.16 1.88
N ASN A 17 -15.85 1.86 2.89
CA ASN A 17 -15.06 2.52 3.92
C ASN A 17 -14.45 1.51 4.90
N ILE A 18 -15.20 0.48 5.32
CA ILE A 18 -14.69 -0.59 6.18
C ILE A 18 -13.55 -1.34 5.47
N MET A 19 -13.75 -1.73 4.21
CA MET A 19 -12.73 -2.41 3.41
C MET A 19 -11.47 -1.52 3.25
N GLY A 20 -11.65 -0.22 3.04
CA GLY A 20 -10.54 0.73 2.99
C GLY A 20 -9.75 0.83 4.29
N THR A 21 -10.44 0.84 5.44
CA THR A 21 -9.79 0.84 6.75
C THR A 21 -9.00 -0.45 6.98
N ILE A 22 -9.56 -1.60 6.63
CA ILE A 22 -8.88 -2.91 6.76
C ILE A 22 -7.60 -2.94 5.91
N LEU A 23 -7.66 -2.47 4.67
CA LEU A 23 -6.47 -2.41 3.79
C LEU A 23 -5.38 -1.49 4.34
N ARG A 24 -5.76 -0.31 4.83
CA ARG A 24 -4.78 0.60 5.45
C ARG A 24 -4.13 -0.02 6.67
N LEU A 25 -4.91 -0.73 7.48
CA LEU A 25 -4.40 -1.45 8.64
C LEU A 25 -3.44 -2.57 8.20
N PHE A 26 -3.82 -3.35 7.20
CA PHE A 26 -2.98 -4.41 6.64
C PHE A 26 -1.64 -3.87 6.15
N PHE A 27 -1.64 -2.82 5.32
CA PHE A 27 -0.40 -2.21 4.83
C PHE A 27 0.43 -1.55 5.94
N GLY A 28 -0.21 -0.91 6.92
CA GLY A 28 0.48 -0.35 8.08
C GLY A 28 1.14 -1.44 8.93
N LEU A 29 0.44 -2.54 9.19
CA LEU A 29 0.98 -3.69 9.92
C LEU A 29 2.09 -4.39 9.13
N SER A 30 1.94 -4.53 7.82
CA SER A 30 2.99 -5.07 6.95
C SER A 30 4.26 -4.20 7.01
N PHE A 31 4.12 -2.89 6.94
CA PHE A 31 5.25 -1.96 7.06
C PHE A 31 5.96 -2.07 8.42
N ILE A 32 5.21 -2.22 9.50
CA ILE A 32 5.77 -2.49 10.83
C ILE A 32 6.45 -3.87 10.86
N GLY A 33 5.84 -4.88 10.25
CA GLY A 33 6.42 -6.22 10.11
C GLY A 33 7.76 -6.19 9.37
N LEU A 34 7.87 -5.42 8.29
CA LEU A 34 9.13 -5.17 7.59
C LEU A 34 10.16 -4.51 8.50
N ALA A 35 9.76 -3.54 9.32
CA ALA A 35 10.67 -2.93 10.30
C ALA A 35 11.24 -3.97 11.26
N VAL A 36 10.37 -4.83 11.81
CA VAL A 36 10.77 -5.90 12.74
C VAL A 36 11.72 -6.89 12.06
N VAL A 37 11.42 -7.30 10.83
CA VAL A 37 12.28 -8.23 10.08
C VAL A 37 13.65 -7.60 9.78
N LEU A 38 13.66 -6.34 9.31
CA LEU A 38 14.88 -5.63 8.96
C LEU A 38 15.78 -5.36 10.17
N PHE A 39 15.23 -4.83 11.26
CA PHE A 39 16.00 -4.46 12.46
C PHE A 39 16.24 -5.62 13.41
N GLY A 40 15.42 -6.67 13.36
CA GLY A 40 15.58 -7.87 14.17
C GLY A 40 16.55 -8.90 13.59
N GLU A 41 17.23 -8.57 12.48
CA GLU A 41 18.19 -9.44 11.79
C GLU A 41 17.60 -10.81 11.42
N PHE A 42 16.30 -10.83 11.11
CA PHE A 42 15.62 -12.05 10.69
C PHE A 42 16.02 -12.42 9.25
N ASP A 43 15.84 -13.70 8.91
CA ASP A 43 16.13 -14.21 7.56
C ASP A 43 15.40 -13.38 6.49
N ILE A 44 16.13 -13.01 5.44
CA ILE A 44 15.61 -12.24 4.31
C ILE A 44 14.39 -12.90 3.64
N ASN A 45 14.26 -14.23 3.76
CA ASN A 45 13.08 -14.99 3.31
C ASN A 45 11.76 -14.47 3.91
N TYR A 46 11.77 -13.95 5.15
CA TYR A 46 10.58 -13.34 5.75
C TYR A 46 10.23 -12.01 5.07
N SER A 47 11.22 -11.19 4.72
CA SER A 47 11.00 -9.97 3.94
C SER A 47 10.39 -10.30 2.58
N PHE A 48 10.95 -11.28 1.86
CA PHE A 48 10.41 -11.75 0.58
C PHE A 48 8.96 -12.22 0.68
N SER A 49 8.62 -12.92 1.76
CA SER A 49 7.26 -13.40 2.01
C SER A 49 6.28 -12.25 2.23
N ILE A 50 6.67 -11.24 3.01
CA ILE A 50 5.86 -10.03 3.23
C ILE A 50 5.63 -9.27 1.92
N PHE A 51 6.70 -9.04 1.14
CA PHE A 51 6.58 -8.38 -0.17
C PHE A 51 5.62 -9.13 -1.10
N THR A 52 5.71 -10.46 -1.15
CA THR A 52 4.85 -11.29 -1.98
C THR A 52 3.39 -11.19 -1.55
N ALA A 53 3.12 -11.26 -0.24
CA ALA A 53 1.76 -11.13 0.30
C ALA A 53 1.16 -9.75 -0.02
N ASP A 54 1.92 -8.68 0.16
CA ASP A 54 1.47 -7.32 -0.10
C ASP A 54 1.11 -7.09 -1.57
N ILE A 55 1.94 -7.61 -2.49
CA ILE A 55 1.69 -7.53 -3.93
C ILE A 55 0.41 -8.28 -4.28
N LEU A 56 0.24 -9.51 -3.78
CA LEU A 56 -0.94 -10.33 -4.08
C LEU A 56 -2.23 -9.68 -3.56
N VAL A 57 -2.24 -9.21 -2.30
CA VAL A 57 -3.40 -8.54 -1.72
C VAL A 57 -3.75 -7.25 -2.48
N SER A 58 -2.73 -6.48 -2.85
CA SER A 58 -2.90 -5.25 -3.63
C SER A 58 -3.51 -5.50 -5.01
N LEU A 59 -2.97 -6.48 -5.76
CA LEU A 59 -3.48 -6.86 -7.06
C LEU A 59 -4.92 -7.40 -6.97
N LEU A 60 -5.17 -8.27 -5.99
CA LEU A 60 -6.50 -8.83 -5.76
C LEU A 60 -7.53 -7.72 -5.51
N TYR A 61 -7.21 -6.74 -4.67
CA TYR A 61 -8.11 -5.62 -4.41
C TYR A 61 -8.43 -4.82 -5.67
N VAL A 62 -7.41 -4.49 -6.47
CA VAL A 62 -7.59 -3.71 -7.71
C VAL A 62 -8.44 -4.49 -8.72
N LEU A 63 -8.20 -5.80 -8.87
CA LEU A 63 -8.98 -6.64 -9.78
C LEU A 63 -10.46 -6.74 -9.35
N LEU A 64 -10.72 -6.98 -8.06
CA LEU A 64 -12.09 -7.09 -7.53
C LEU A 64 -12.87 -5.77 -7.61
N ASN A 65 -12.17 -4.64 -7.52
CA ASN A 65 -12.80 -3.32 -7.50
C ASN A 65 -12.62 -2.53 -8.80
N LYS A 66 -12.13 -3.17 -9.89
CA LYS A 66 -11.79 -2.52 -11.17
C LYS A 66 -12.92 -1.66 -11.73
N SER A 67 -14.16 -2.16 -11.68
CA SER A 67 -15.35 -1.44 -12.17
C SER A 67 -15.76 -0.25 -11.29
N ARG A 68 -15.27 -0.19 -10.04
CA ARG A 68 -15.65 0.80 -9.04
C ARG A 68 -14.61 1.91 -8.83
N ILE A 69 -13.44 1.81 -9.48
CA ILE A 69 -12.32 2.75 -9.32
C ILE A 69 -12.74 4.18 -9.68
N ASN A 70 -13.43 4.37 -10.81
CA ASN A 70 -13.82 5.71 -11.27
C ASN A 70 -15.22 6.15 -10.78
N THR A 71 -16.00 5.24 -10.19
CA THR A 71 -17.38 5.51 -9.77
C THR A 71 -17.53 5.72 -8.26
N SER A 72 -16.56 5.25 -7.46
CA SER A 72 -16.56 5.38 -6.01
C SER A 72 -15.32 6.13 -5.52
N LEU A 73 -15.53 7.30 -4.92
CA LEU A 73 -14.44 8.09 -4.34
C LEU A 73 -13.64 7.33 -3.27
N ALA A 74 -14.31 6.45 -2.50
CA ALA A 74 -13.64 5.64 -1.48
C ALA A 74 -12.70 4.60 -2.10
N VAL A 75 -13.16 3.89 -3.15
CA VAL A 75 -12.34 2.92 -3.88
C VAL A 75 -11.19 3.63 -4.58
N HIS A 76 -11.46 4.78 -5.21
CA HIS A 76 -10.44 5.64 -5.82
C HIS A 76 -9.31 6.00 -4.82
N THR A 77 -9.66 6.50 -3.63
CA THR A 77 -8.66 6.81 -2.60
C THR A 77 -7.90 5.56 -2.15
N ASN A 78 -8.58 4.42 -1.98
CA ASN A 78 -7.92 3.17 -1.57
C ASN A 78 -6.93 2.68 -2.63
N VAL A 79 -7.29 2.72 -3.91
CA VAL A 79 -6.40 2.35 -5.03
C VAL A 79 -5.16 3.25 -5.05
N ARG A 80 -5.33 4.56 -4.78
CA ARG A 80 -4.18 5.47 -4.67
C ARG A 80 -3.25 5.14 -3.51
N VAL A 81 -3.79 4.77 -2.36
CA VAL A 81 -2.98 4.28 -1.22
C VAL A 81 -2.22 3.02 -1.61
N ILE A 82 -2.88 2.07 -2.28
CA ILE A 82 -2.27 0.82 -2.75
C ILE A 82 -1.12 1.11 -3.73
N ILE A 83 -1.34 1.98 -4.71
CA ILE A 83 -0.29 2.34 -5.68
C ILE A 83 0.91 2.99 -4.98
N ALA A 84 0.67 3.92 -4.05
CA ALA A 84 1.74 4.55 -3.29
C ALA A 84 2.51 3.54 -2.43
N PHE A 85 1.80 2.60 -1.82
CA PHE A 85 2.40 1.55 -1.01
C PHE A 85 3.22 0.57 -1.86
N LEU A 86 2.70 0.12 -3.00
CA LEU A 86 3.42 -0.76 -3.93
C LEU A 86 4.69 -0.12 -4.47
N ILE A 87 4.65 1.16 -4.87
CA ILE A 87 5.85 1.86 -5.36
C ILE A 87 6.90 1.94 -4.25
N MET A 88 6.51 2.33 -3.04
CA MET A 88 7.41 2.29 -1.89
C MET A 88 8.01 0.89 -1.69
N LEU A 89 7.17 -0.16 -1.62
CA LEU A 89 7.66 -1.53 -1.39
C LEU A 89 8.65 -1.99 -2.44
N ILE A 90 8.36 -1.75 -3.72
CA ILE A 90 9.24 -2.12 -4.83
C ILE A 90 10.60 -1.39 -4.70
N THR A 91 10.57 -0.08 -4.41
CA THR A 91 11.81 0.69 -4.24
C THR A 91 12.63 0.20 -3.05
N MET A 92 11.98 -0.08 -1.92
CA MET A 92 12.63 -0.62 -0.73
C MET A 92 13.21 -2.01 -0.99
N PHE A 93 12.46 -2.88 -1.67
CA PHE A 93 12.88 -4.22 -2.01
C PHE A 93 14.17 -4.22 -2.84
N PHE A 94 14.21 -3.46 -3.94
CA PHE A 94 15.40 -3.41 -4.79
C PHE A 94 16.61 -2.84 -4.05
N TYR A 95 16.41 -1.83 -3.20
CA TYR A 95 17.48 -1.26 -2.41
C TYR A 95 17.99 -2.24 -1.34
N ALA A 96 17.08 -2.90 -0.62
CA ALA A 96 17.42 -3.91 0.36
C ALA A 96 18.19 -5.07 -0.28
N PHE A 97 17.71 -5.55 -1.43
CA PHE A 97 18.36 -6.60 -2.20
C PHE A 97 19.77 -6.20 -2.66
N ALA A 98 19.95 -4.96 -3.12
CA ALA A 98 21.26 -4.45 -3.52
C ALA A 98 22.25 -4.43 -2.34
N LEU A 99 21.82 -3.93 -1.18
CA LEU A 99 22.65 -3.90 0.03
C LEU A 99 22.99 -5.30 0.53
N TRP A 100 22.02 -6.21 0.52
CA TRP A 100 22.23 -7.60 0.91
C TRP A 100 23.24 -8.28 -0.03
N ARG A 101 23.10 -8.07 -1.33
CA ARG A 101 24.00 -8.67 -2.32
C ARG A 101 25.42 -8.10 -2.27
N ALA A 102 25.57 -6.84 -1.85
CA ALA A 102 26.84 -6.14 -1.68
C ALA A 102 27.48 -6.34 -0.28
N ASP A 103 26.84 -7.08 0.62
CA ASP A 103 27.27 -7.26 2.02
C ASP A 103 27.41 -5.93 2.79
N GLN A 104 26.55 -4.96 2.48
CA GLN A 104 26.53 -3.63 3.09
C GLN A 104 25.27 -3.40 3.95
N PHE A 105 24.67 -4.48 4.44
CA PHE A 105 23.39 -4.46 5.15
C PHE A 105 23.50 -4.00 6.62
N SER A 106 24.21 -2.91 6.85
CA SER A 106 24.44 -2.33 8.19
C SER A 106 23.21 -1.61 8.76
N THR A 107 23.15 -1.48 10.08
CA THR A 107 22.04 -0.80 10.78
C THR A 107 21.75 0.61 10.25
N PRO A 108 22.75 1.50 9.99
CA PRO A 108 22.47 2.82 9.42
C PRO A 108 21.81 2.77 8.04
N MET A 109 22.15 1.75 7.23
CA MET A 109 21.57 1.56 5.90
C MET A 109 20.14 1.02 5.99
N GLN A 110 19.85 0.13 6.94
CA GLN A 110 18.49 -0.34 7.23
C GLN A 110 17.58 0.81 7.69
N VAL A 111 18.07 1.69 8.56
CA VAL A 111 17.34 2.89 9.00
C VAL A 111 17.06 3.83 7.83
N THR A 112 18.08 4.07 7.00
CA THR A 112 17.95 4.92 5.80
C THR A 112 16.93 4.35 4.81
N LEU A 113 16.97 3.04 4.57
CA LEU A 113 16.00 2.32 3.76
C LEU A 113 14.58 2.49 4.30
N PHE A 114 14.39 2.31 5.60
CA PHE A 114 13.07 2.39 6.23
C PHE A 114 12.49 3.81 6.17
N ILE A 115 13.28 4.81 6.54
CA ILE A 115 12.88 6.23 6.45
C ILE A 115 12.65 6.63 4.99
N GLY A 116 13.55 6.24 4.09
CA GLY A 116 13.44 6.48 2.65
C GLY A 116 12.15 5.91 2.08
N GLY A 117 11.77 4.69 2.50
CA GLY A 117 10.49 4.09 2.16
C GLY A 117 9.29 4.96 2.58
N ALA A 118 9.24 5.38 3.84
CA ALA A 118 8.15 6.24 4.34
C ALA A 118 8.05 7.58 3.58
N ILE A 119 9.20 8.16 3.19
CA ILE A 119 9.27 9.36 2.37
C ILE A 119 8.70 9.08 0.98
N VAL A 120 9.11 8.00 0.31
CA VAL A 120 8.60 7.59 -1.01
C VAL A 120 7.09 7.41 -0.97
N TYR A 121 6.56 6.68 0.02
CA TYR A 121 5.11 6.51 0.19
C TYR A 121 4.40 7.85 0.29
N THR A 122 4.90 8.74 1.15
CA THR A 122 4.28 10.06 1.37
C THR A 122 4.32 10.92 0.10
N ALA A 123 5.44 10.91 -0.61
CA ALA A 123 5.62 11.65 -1.86
C ALA A 123 4.67 11.13 -2.95
N VAL A 124 4.61 9.82 -3.16
CA VAL A 124 3.76 9.19 -4.17
C VAL A 124 2.28 9.37 -3.82
N TYR A 125 1.90 9.17 -2.55
CA TYR A 125 0.52 9.37 -2.11
C TYR A 125 0.06 10.82 -2.33
N ASN A 126 0.92 11.79 -2.04
CA ASN A 126 0.61 13.20 -2.29
C ASN A 126 0.58 13.54 -3.79
N SER A 127 1.51 13.00 -4.59
CA SER A 127 1.58 13.21 -6.04
C SER A 127 0.36 12.63 -6.78
N THR A 128 -0.16 11.49 -6.31
CA THR A 128 -1.32 10.83 -6.92
C THR A 128 -2.65 11.55 -6.65
N LYS A 129 -2.68 12.63 -5.85
CA LYS A 129 -3.93 13.37 -5.51
C LYS A 129 -4.73 13.81 -6.72
N THR A 130 -4.06 14.05 -7.84
CA THR A 130 -4.67 14.59 -9.05
C THR A 130 -4.67 13.61 -10.23
N ILE A 131 -4.20 12.37 -10.07
CA ILE A 131 -3.97 11.45 -11.20
C ILE A 131 -5.23 10.99 -11.93
N PHE A 132 -6.39 10.98 -11.26
CA PHE A 132 -7.67 10.63 -11.89
C PHE A 132 -8.74 11.73 -11.72
N THR A 133 -8.32 12.94 -11.34
CA THR A 133 -9.17 14.12 -11.53
C THR A 133 -8.96 14.59 -12.96
N ASP A 134 -9.55 13.88 -13.91
CA ASP A 134 -9.88 14.50 -15.18
C ASP A 134 -10.88 15.61 -14.87
N ARG A 135 -10.40 16.85 -15.01
CA ARG A 135 -11.25 18.00 -15.20
C ARG A 135 -11.74 17.92 -16.64
N ASP A 136 -12.98 17.45 -16.81
CA ASP A 136 -13.84 18.03 -17.82
C ASP A 136 -14.37 19.37 -17.29
#